data_AF-A0A0G2AG25-F1
#
_entry.id   AF-A0A0G2AG25-F1
#
_cell.length_a   1.000
_cell.length_b   1.000
_cell.length_c   1.000
_cell.angle_alpha   90.00
_cell.angle_beta   90.00
_cell.angle_gamma   90.00
#
_symmetry.space_group_name_H-M   'P 1'
#
loop_
_entity.id
_entity.type
_entity.pdbx_description
1 polymer ?
#
loop_
_entity_poly.entity_id
_entity_poly.type
_entity_poly.pdbx_seq_one_letter_code
_entity_poly.pdbx_strand_id
1 'polypeptide(L)'
;MSTDIHENNLQEWERLYDASDRFFQLAPWSWMADDDLFAIVDPRIPETLFGCVMGQRGEHLALAGYVGEMGMRGYFQIASNAHDESMGGMLGVQHCLMASFEDRDALEPNDKNIIVSLNRRYRGKQVWPIFREYKPGFFPWFLTPIQITWLTTLLEQSLIVAEYARKHDEGLSRACRTKGQIMARVLRNPNDETSWETTWLPFDPETYIRLGAAPLWQATETVL
;
A
#
# COMPACT_ATOMS: atom_id res chain seq x y z
N MET A 1 21.56 0.78 -11.51
CA MET A 1 21.03 1.31 -12.78
C MET A 1 20.35 2.63 -12.46
N SER A 2 20.76 3.72 -13.13
CA SER A 2 20.12 5.04 -13.01
C SER A 2 18.69 4.95 -13.52
N THR A 3 17.72 5.47 -12.78
CA THR A 3 16.33 5.54 -13.23
C THR A 3 16.22 6.71 -14.22
N ASP A 4 16.67 6.49 -15.45
CA ASP A 4 16.49 7.47 -16.52
C ASP A 4 14.99 7.55 -16.84
N ILE A 5 14.39 8.70 -16.54
CA ILE A 5 12.97 8.97 -16.77
C ILE A 5 12.79 9.18 -18.28
N HIS A 6 12.25 8.16 -18.97
CA HIS A 6 11.79 8.29 -20.35
C HIS A 6 10.39 8.90 -20.41
N GLU A 7 9.99 9.44 -21.57
CA GLU A 7 8.70 10.16 -21.74
C GLU A 7 7.47 9.31 -21.35
N ASN A 8 7.48 8.00 -21.63
CA ASN A 8 6.45 7.06 -21.18
C ASN A 8 6.43 6.84 -19.65
N ASN A 9 7.55 7.06 -18.95
CA ASN A 9 7.66 6.95 -17.50
C ASN A 9 7.06 8.20 -16.80
N LEU A 10 7.06 9.37 -17.46
CA LEU A 10 6.55 10.61 -16.86
C LEU A 10 5.05 10.55 -16.55
N GLN A 11 4.25 9.95 -17.43
CA GLN A 11 2.80 9.87 -17.20
C GLN A 11 2.44 8.92 -16.05
N GLU A 12 3.18 7.81 -15.91
CA GLU A 12 3.02 6.88 -14.78
C GLU A 12 3.38 7.57 -13.45
N TRP A 13 4.48 8.31 -13.44
CA TRP A 13 4.85 9.13 -12.28
C TRP A 13 3.82 10.22 -11.98
N GLU A 14 3.34 10.96 -12.98
CA GLU A 14 2.33 12.01 -12.79
C GLU A 14 1.07 11.43 -12.11
N ARG A 15 0.60 10.27 -12.57
CA ARG A 15 -0.56 9.58 -11.98
C ARG A 15 -0.27 9.12 -10.53
N LEU A 16 0.92 8.58 -10.26
CA LEU A 16 1.32 8.17 -8.91
C LEU A 16 1.33 9.38 -7.95
N TYR A 17 1.92 10.49 -8.37
CA TYR A 17 1.98 11.71 -7.55
C TYR A 17 0.57 12.30 -7.34
N ASP A 18 -0.29 12.33 -8.36
CA ASP A 18 -1.69 12.76 -8.21
C ASP A 18 -2.47 11.88 -7.21
N ALA A 19 -2.29 10.56 -7.28
CA ALA A 19 -2.89 9.64 -6.33
C ALA A 19 -2.35 9.87 -4.91
N SER A 20 -1.04 10.12 -4.76
CA SER A 20 -0.44 10.41 -3.46
C SER A 20 -0.91 11.75 -2.87
N ASP A 21 -1.07 12.78 -3.70
CA ASP A 21 -1.53 14.10 -3.28
C ASP A 21 -2.97 14.01 -2.76
N ARG A 22 -3.83 13.27 -3.47
CA ARG A 22 -5.22 13.02 -3.04
C ARG A 22 -5.28 12.22 -1.74
N PHE A 23 -4.41 11.22 -1.60
CA PHE A 23 -4.33 10.42 -0.37
C PHE A 23 -3.87 11.27 0.82
N PHE A 24 -2.85 12.11 0.61
CA PHE A 24 -2.39 13.05 1.61
C PHE A 24 -3.48 14.03 2.05
N GLN A 25 -4.20 14.61 1.08
CA GLN A 25 -5.31 15.53 1.34
C GLN A 25 -6.46 14.87 2.10
N LEU A 26 -6.74 13.59 1.83
CA LEU A 26 -7.75 12.84 2.55
C LEU A 26 -7.33 12.57 4.01
N ALA A 27 -6.03 12.44 4.28
CA ALA A 27 -5.43 12.19 5.60
C ALA A 27 -6.09 11.01 6.35
N PRO A 28 -6.18 9.81 5.73
CA PRO A 28 -6.94 8.68 6.27
C PRO A 28 -6.43 8.16 7.61
N TRP A 29 -5.16 8.38 7.93
CA TRP A 29 -4.56 8.11 9.24
C TRP A 29 -5.25 8.85 10.40
N SER A 30 -6.08 9.87 10.13
CA SER A 30 -6.86 10.53 11.18
C SER A 30 -8.07 9.70 11.67
N TRP A 31 -8.44 8.61 10.99
CA TRP A 31 -9.48 7.69 11.46
C TRP A 31 -9.17 6.19 11.26
N MET A 32 -8.22 5.84 10.40
CA MET A 32 -7.77 4.45 10.22
C MET A 32 -6.58 4.13 11.12
N ALA A 33 -6.55 2.92 11.66
CA ALA A 33 -5.43 2.38 12.43
C ALA A 33 -4.51 1.50 11.56
N ASP A 34 -3.31 1.21 12.07
CA ASP A 34 -2.31 0.35 11.41
C ASP A 34 -2.70 -1.15 11.38
N ASP A 35 -3.75 -1.53 12.10
CA ASP A 35 -4.39 -2.85 12.02
C ASP A 35 -5.60 -2.91 11.08
N ASP A 36 -6.03 -1.78 10.49
CA ASP A 36 -7.10 -1.72 9.49
C ASP A 36 -6.62 -2.14 8.10
N LEU A 37 -6.39 -3.45 7.95
CA LEU A 37 -6.00 -4.08 6.69
C LEU A 37 -7.16 -4.15 5.68
N PHE A 38 -6.81 -3.98 4.41
CA PHE A 38 -7.71 -4.22 3.27
C PHE A 38 -6.95 -4.87 2.11
N ALA A 39 -7.68 -5.49 1.18
CA ALA A 39 -7.11 -6.15 0.01
C ALA A 39 -7.45 -5.41 -1.29
N ILE A 40 -6.49 -5.37 -2.22
CA ILE A 40 -6.69 -4.94 -3.59
C ILE A 40 -6.40 -6.15 -4.48
N VAL A 41 -7.43 -6.58 -5.21
CA VAL A 41 -7.35 -7.70 -6.16
C VAL A 41 -7.54 -7.13 -7.56
N ASP A 42 -6.43 -7.05 -8.28
CA ASP A 42 -6.39 -6.62 -9.67
C ASP A 42 -5.85 -7.80 -10.50
N PRO A 43 -6.61 -8.37 -11.45
CA PRO A 43 -6.13 -9.49 -12.28
C PRO A 43 -4.94 -9.13 -13.18
N ARG A 44 -4.58 -7.83 -13.29
CA ARG A 44 -3.37 -7.35 -13.98
C ARG A 44 -2.12 -7.41 -13.08
N ILE A 45 -2.32 -7.60 -11.77
CA ILE A 45 -1.26 -7.72 -10.75
C ILE A 45 -1.19 -9.20 -10.35
N PRO A 46 0.01 -9.82 -10.36
CA PRO A 46 0.14 -11.26 -10.12
C PRO A 46 -0.21 -11.67 -8.68
N GLU A 47 -0.18 -10.73 -7.75
CA GLU A 47 -0.38 -10.94 -6.33
C GLU A 47 -1.43 -9.98 -5.77
N THR A 48 -2.11 -10.38 -4.70
CA THR A 48 -2.96 -9.45 -3.94
C THR A 48 -2.08 -8.41 -3.25
N LEU A 49 -2.47 -7.14 -3.30
CA LEU A 49 -1.85 -6.09 -2.49
C LEU A 49 -2.68 -5.89 -1.23
N PHE A 50 -2.07 -6.07 -0.07
CA PHE A 50 -2.70 -5.80 1.21
C PHE A 50 -2.30 -4.42 1.70
N GLY A 51 -3.28 -3.51 1.73
CA GLY A 51 -3.10 -2.13 2.14
C GLY A 51 -3.19 -1.96 3.66
N CYS A 52 -2.31 -1.11 4.20
CA CYS A 52 -2.28 -0.70 5.59
C CYS A 52 -1.96 0.80 5.66
N VAL A 53 -2.85 1.58 6.28
CA VAL A 53 -2.63 3.01 6.53
C VAL A 53 -1.87 3.14 7.85
N MET A 54 -0.77 3.89 7.83
CA MET A 54 0.09 4.13 8.99
C MET A 54 0.04 5.59 9.42
N GLY A 55 0.40 5.83 10.68
CA GLY A 55 0.61 7.19 11.17
C GLY A 55 -0.54 7.78 11.97
N GLN A 56 -1.40 6.96 12.57
CA GLN A 56 -2.45 7.44 13.48
C GLN A 56 -1.90 8.29 14.63
N ARG A 57 -0.64 8.04 15.04
CA ARG A 57 0.10 8.81 16.05
C ARG A 57 0.90 9.98 15.49
N GLY A 58 0.86 10.22 14.18
CA GLY A 58 1.58 11.30 13.49
C GLY A 58 3.08 11.06 13.27
N GLU A 59 3.65 9.96 13.77
CA GLU A 59 5.10 9.71 13.71
C GLU A 59 5.57 9.33 12.30
N HIS A 60 4.78 8.55 11.55
CA HIS A 60 5.11 8.13 10.19
C HIS A 60 3.83 8.00 9.36
N LEU A 61 3.54 9.02 8.53
CA LEU A 61 2.35 9.06 7.68
C LEU A 61 2.63 8.28 6.40
N ALA A 62 1.98 7.14 6.22
CA ALA A 62 2.25 6.28 5.07
C ALA A 62 1.07 5.39 4.68
N LEU A 63 1.13 4.89 3.44
CA LEU A 63 0.38 3.75 2.96
C LEU A 63 1.37 2.65 2.58
N ALA A 64 1.27 1.50 3.25
CA ALA A 64 2.01 0.30 2.87
C ALA A 64 1.12 -0.66 2.07
N GLY A 65 1.70 -1.25 1.02
CA GLY A 65 1.14 -2.31 0.21
C GLY A 65 1.97 -3.57 0.33
N TYR A 66 1.55 -4.49 1.20
CA TYR A 66 2.19 -5.80 1.37
C TYR A 66 1.80 -6.71 0.20
N VAL A 67 2.81 -7.22 -0.52
CA VAL A 67 2.60 -7.97 -1.75
C VAL A 67 2.47 -9.46 -1.46
N GLY A 68 1.29 -10.03 -1.71
CA GLY A 68 1.01 -11.47 -1.61
C GLY A 68 1.30 -12.08 -0.24
N GLU A 69 1.58 -13.38 -0.23
CA GLU A 69 1.86 -14.15 0.99
C GLU A 69 3.11 -13.64 1.71
N MET A 70 4.17 -13.34 0.97
CA MET A 70 5.45 -12.88 1.52
C MET A 70 5.33 -11.53 2.23
N GLY A 71 4.57 -10.60 1.63
CA GLY A 71 4.26 -9.32 2.25
C GLY A 71 3.48 -9.49 3.55
N MET A 72 2.42 -10.28 3.53
CA MET A 72 1.60 -10.53 4.72
C MET A 72 2.35 -11.23 5.84
N ARG A 73 3.24 -12.17 5.51
CA ARG A 73 4.11 -12.79 6.52
C ARG A 73 5.02 -11.75 7.19
N GLY A 74 5.60 -10.85 6.40
CA GLY A 74 6.38 -9.73 6.92
C GLY A 74 5.55 -8.85 7.86
N TYR A 75 4.33 -8.48 7.45
CA TYR A 75 3.39 -7.72 8.30
C TYR A 75 3.13 -8.41 9.64
N PHE A 76 2.73 -9.70 9.63
CA PHE A 76 2.45 -10.42 10.87
C PHE A 76 3.70 -10.62 11.74
N GLN A 77 4.88 -10.75 11.14
CA GLN A 77 6.13 -10.83 11.88
C GLN A 77 6.47 -9.51 12.57
N ILE A 78 6.20 -8.36 11.94
CA ILE A 78 6.33 -7.03 12.58
C ILE A 78 5.30 -6.88 13.71
N ALA A 79 4.03 -7.20 13.44
CA ALA A 79 2.96 -7.07 14.42
C ALA A 79 3.17 -7.95 15.67
N SER A 80 3.73 -9.15 15.49
CA SER A 80 4.02 -10.08 16.60
C SER A 80 5.31 -9.75 17.35
N ASN A 81 6.28 -9.09 16.71
CA ASN A 81 7.55 -8.67 17.33
C ASN A 81 7.57 -7.18 17.68
N ALA A 82 6.43 -6.59 18.06
CA ALA A 82 6.29 -5.18 18.45
C ALA A 82 7.16 -4.72 19.64
N HIS A 83 8.08 -5.56 20.14
CA HIS A 83 9.06 -5.24 21.18
C HIS A 83 10.50 -5.17 20.67
N ASP A 84 10.77 -5.61 19.43
CA ASP A 84 12.05 -5.45 18.73
C ASP A 84 11.87 -4.44 17.58
N GLU A 85 11.87 -3.16 17.95
CA GLU A 85 11.82 -2.03 17.01
C GLU A 85 13.20 -1.71 16.41
N SER A 86 14.17 -2.64 16.48
CA SER A 86 15.47 -2.37 15.87
C SER A 86 15.30 -2.20 14.36
N MET A 87 15.97 -1.18 13.80
CA MET A 87 15.99 -0.95 12.34
C MET A 87 16.41 -2.21 11.57
N GLY A 88 17.34 -3.00 12.13
CA GLY A 88 17.75 -4.28 11.56
C GLY A 88 16.66 -5.35 11.56
N GLY A 89 15.84 -5.41 12.63
CA GLY A 89 14.68 -6.29 12.72
C GLY A 89 13.61 -5.95 11.70
N MET A 90 13.22 -4.67 11.60
CA MET A 90 12.22 -4.20 10.63
C MET A 90 12.68 -4.39 9.17
N LEU A 91 13.90 -3.98 8.83
CA LEU A 91 14.46 -4.19 7.48
C LEU A 91 14.61 -5.68 7.14
N GLY A 92 14.76 -6.55 8.14
CA GLY A 92 14.87 -7.99 7.96
C GLY A 92 13.59 -8.68 7.53
N VAL A 93 12.42 -8.04 7.68
CA VAL A 93 11.11 -8.70 7.51
C VAL A 93 10.14 -7.91 6.63
N GLN A 94 10.32 -6.60 6.49
CA GLN A 94 9.40 -5.75 5.75
C GLN A 94 9.47 -6.05 4.24
N HIS A 95 8.33 -6.44 3.67
CA HIS A 95 8.17 -6.74 2.24
C HIS A 95 6.94 -6.00 1.72
N CYS A 96 7.10 -4.75 1.31
CA CYS A 96 5.99 -3.91 0.85
C CYS A 96 6.44 -2.83 -0.12
N LEU A 97 5.50 -2.34 -0.92
CA LEU A 97 5.61 -1.04 -1.56
C LEU A 97 5.07 0.02 -0.61
N MET A 98 5.67 1.19 -0.55
CA MET A 98 5.25 2.23 0.39
C MET A 98 5.24 3.60 -0.29
N ALA A 99 4.17 4.34 -0.02
CA ALA A 99 4.13 5.79 -0.16
C ALA A 99 4.14 6.41 1.24
N SER A 100 5.21 7.11 1.61
CA SER A 100 5.29 7.84 2.88
C SER A 100 5.41 9.33 2.64
N PHE A 101 5.05 10.14 3.64
CA PHE A 101 5.15 11.59 3.59
C PHE A 101 6.15 12.06 4.62
N GLU A 102 7.24 12.65 4.15
CA GLU A 102 8.43 12.93 4.95
C GLU A 102 8.82 14.40 4.90
N ASP A 103 9.85 14.74 5.65
CA ASP A 103 10.54 16.00 5.53
C ASP A 103 11.42 16.05 4.27
N ARG A 104 11.71 17.27 3.81
CA ARG A 104 12.43 17.50 2.54
C ARG A 104 13.84 16.89 2.53
N ASP A 105 14.47 16.78 3.69
CA ASP A 105 15.82 16.25 3.87
C ASP A 105 15.88 14.72 3.74
N ALA A 106 14.75 14.02 3.88
CA ALA A 106 14.66 12.58 3.61
C ALA A 106 14.75 12.25 2.11
N LEU A 107 14.48 13.21 1.22
CA LEU A 107 14.50 12.99 -0.23
C LEU A 107 15.92 12.75 -0.76
N GLU A 108 16.08 11.68 -1.53
CA GLU A 108 17.27 11.40 -2.31
C GLU A 108 17.32 12.24 -3.59
N PRO A 109 18.49 12.35 -4.24
CA PRO A 109 18.64 13.10 -5.49
C PRO A 109 17.63 12.68 -6.58
N ASN A 110 17.35 11.38 -6.71
CA ASN A 110 16.41 10.88 -7.70
C ASN A 110 14.96 11.33 -7.42
N ASP A 111 14.52 11.35 -6.14
CA ASP A 111 13.19 11.85 -5.80
C ASP A 111 13.03 13.32 -6.19
N LYS A 112 14.06 14.13 -5.86
CA LYS A 112 14.09 15.56 -6.21
C LYS A 112 14.00 15.77 -7.72
N ASN A 113 14.71 14.95 -8.50
CA ASN A 113 14.70 15.04 -9.95
C ASN A 113 13.31 14.73 -10.52
N ILE A 114 12.62 13.70 -10.01
CA ILE A 114 11.25 13.37 -10.45
C ILE A 114 10.31 14.52 -10.12
N ILE A 115 10.30 15.01 -8.87
CA ILE A 115 9.45 16.13 -8.42
C ILE A 115 9.64 17.36 -9.31
N VAL A 116 10.90 17.71 -9.63
CA VAL A 116 11.22 18.85 -10.50
C VAL A 116 10.74 18.61 -11.93
N SER A 117 10.91 17.39 -12.45
CA SER A 117 10.50 17.02 -13.82
C SER A 117 8.98 17.10 -14.00
N LEU A 118 8.22 16.79 -12.95
CA LEU A 118 6.76 16.91 -12.92
C LEU A 118 6.28 18.33 -12.56
N ASN A 119 7.20 19.30 -12.35
CA ASN A 119 6.89 20.67 -11.90
C ASN A 119 6.03 20.72 -10.61
N ARG A 120 6.20 19.74 -9.73
CA ARG A 120 5.47 19.63 -8.46
C ARG A 120 6.14 20.48 -7.37
N ARG A 121 5.35 20.95 -6.40
CA ARG A 121 5.84 21.79 -5.30
C ARG A 121 5.18 21.42 -3.99
N TYR A 122 6.00 21.12 -2.99
CA TYR A 122 5.56 20.80 -1.63
C TYR A 122 6.10 21.85 -0.65
N ARG A 123 5.33 22.15 0.39
CA ARG A 123 5.68 23.13 1.42
C ARG A 123 5.20 22.66 2.78
N GLY A 124 6.10 22.67 3.75
CA GLY A 124 5.82 22.20 5.10
C GLY A 124 6.73 21.04 5.49
N LYS A 125 6.50 20.55 6.70
CA LYS A 125 7.09 19.33 7.23
C LYS A 125 6.20 18.14 6.92
N GLN A 126 6.77 16.96 6.71
CA GLN A 126 6.02 15.70 6.58
C GLN A 126 4.96 15.74 5.46
N VAL A 127 5.31 16.36 4.33
CA VAL A 127 4.44 16.55 3.16
C VAL A 127 5.09 16.12 1.85
N TRP A 128 6.35 15.70 1.88
CA TRP A 128 7.09 15.32 0.69
C TRP A 128 6.87 13.83 0.44
N PRO A 129 6.17 13.44 -0.62
CA PRO A 129 5.94 12.03 -0.90
C PRO A 129 7.25 11.34 -1.26
N ILE A 130 7.51 10.19 -0.64
CA ILE A 130 8.62 9.29 -0.92
C ILE A 130 8.03 7.91 -1.24
N PHE A 131 8.54 7.33 -2.33
CA PHE A 131 8.07 6.03 -2.81
C PHE A 131 9.19 5.02 -2.80
N ARG A 132 9.01 3.91 -2.08
CA ARG A 132 10.04 2.88 -1.93
C ARG A 132 9.48 1.46 -1.98
N GLU A 133 10.28 0.55 -2.51
CA GLU A 133 10.17 -0.88 -2.27
C GLU A 133 10.98 -1.22 -1.02
N TYR A 134 10.36 -1.94 -0.10
CA TYR A 134 11.01 -2.60 1.02
C TYR A 134 11.12 -4.07 0.70
N LYS A 135 12.34 -4.59 0.73
CA LYS A 135 12.64 -5.99 0.51
C LYS A 135 13.45 -6.52 1.70
N PRO A 136 13.06 -7.68 2.28
CA PRO A 136 13.74 -8.25 3.44
C PRO A 136 15.26 -8.37 3.25
N GLY A 137 16.03 -7.76 4.15
CA GLY A 137 17.49 -7.78 4.16
C GLY A 137 18.18 -6.75 3.25
N PHE A 138 17.41 -5.85 2.63
CA PHE A 138 17.93 -4.77 1.79
C PHE A 138 17.50 -3.40 2.33
N PHE A 139 18.25 -2.35 1.98
CA PHE A 139 17.81 -0.99 2.22
C PHE A 139 16.61 -0.65 1.31
N PRO A 140 15.70 0.25 1.74
CA PRO A 140 14.59 0.71 0.91
C PRO A 140 15.10 1.24 -0.42
N TRP A 141 14.44 0.86 -1.52
CA TRP A 141 14.92 1.14 -2.87
C TRP A 141 13.85 1.78 -3.75
N PHE A 142 14.28 2.41 -4.85
CA PHE A 142 13.38 3.04 -5.82
C PHE A 142 12.48 2.02 -6.51
N LEU A 143 11.27 2.47 -6.87
CA LEU A 143 10.31 1.66 -7.61
C LEU A 143 10.76 1.39 -9.04
N THR A 144 10.45 0.19 -9.52
CA THR A 144 10.44 -0.16 -10.95
C THR A 144 9.15 0.34 -11.63
N PRO A 145 9.11 0.46 -12.97
CA PRO A 145 7.91 0.92 -13.68
C PRO A 145 6.64 0.15 -13.34
N ILE A 146 6.73 -1.19 -13.22
CA ILE A 146 5.57 -2.00 -12.87
C ILE A 146 5.09 -1.75 -11.43
N GLN A 147 6.02 -1.50 -10.49
CA GLN A 147 5.68 -1.18 -9.10
C GLN A 147 5.07 0.22 -8.95
N ILE A 148 5.41 1.18 -9.83
CA ILE A 148 4.73 2.49 -9.90
C ILE A 148 3.24 2.27 -10.16
N THR A 149 2.90 1.44 -11.16
CA THR A 149 1.51 1.09 -11.47
C THR A 149 0.81 0.41 -10.30
N TRP A 150 1.47 -0.52 -9.61
CA TRP A 150 0.88 -1.22 -8.46
C TRP A 150 0.60 -0.28 -7.29
N LEU A 151 1.57 0.57 -6.93
CA LEU A 151 1.41 1.54 -5.84
C LEU A 151 0.37 2.62 -6.18
N THR A 152 0.28 3.01 -7.45
CA THR A 152 -0.75 3.93 -7.95
C THR A 152 -2.14 3.34 -7.76
N THR A 153 -2.36 2.10 -8.21
CA THR A 153 -3.64 1.39 -8.01
C THR A 153 -3.99 1.27 -6.54
N LEU A 154 -3.00 0.95 -5.69
CA LEU A 154 -3.19 0.86 -4.24
C LEU A 154 -3.63 2.21 -3.64
N LEU A 155 -2.95 3.30 -3.98
CA LEU A 155 -3.32 4.65 -3.53
C LEU A 155 -4.74 5.03 -3.97
N GLU A 156 -5.06 4.84 -5.26
CA GLU A 156 -6.38 5.18 -5.80
C GLU A 156 -7.50 4.42 -5.12
N GLN A 157 -7.34 3.10 -4.92
CA GLN A 157 -8.36 2.28 -4.28
C GLN A 157 -8.42 2.50 -2.76
N SER A 158 -7.30 2.85 -2.13
CA SER A 158 -7.27 3.18 -0.69
C SER A 158 -8.12 4.40 -0.36
N LEU A 159 -8.28 5.37 -1.27
CA LEU A 159 -9.20 6.50 -1.09
C LEU A 159 -10.65 6.03 -0.87
N ILE A 160 -11.08 5.03 -1.64
CA ILE A 160 -12.42 4.46 -1.56
C ILE A 160 -12.60 3.67 -0.26
N VAL A 161 -11.59 2.87 0.10
CA VAL A 161 -11.57 2.11 1.36
C VAL A 161 -11.59 3.04 2.57
N ALA A 162 -10.78 4.08 2.57
CA ALA A 162 -10.71 5.03 3.66
C ALA A 162 -12.03 5.79 3.84
N GLU A 163 -12.67 6.21 2.75
CA GLU A 163 -14.00 6.81 2.77
C GLU A 163 -15.09 5.86 3.29
N TYR A 164 -14.97 4.56 2.97
CA TYR A 164 -15.85 3.54 3.53
C TYR A 164 -15.64 3.41 5.04
N ALA A 165 -14.39 3.27 5.50
CA ALA A 165 -14.04 3.15 6.91
C ALA A 165 -14.50 4.37 7.71
N ARG A 166 -14.40 5.58 7.16
CA ARG A 166 -14.89 6.81 7.80
C ARG A 166 -16.40 6.80 8.07
N LYS A 167 -17.18 6.14 7.19
CA LYS A 167 -18.65 6.09 7.28
C LYS A 167 -19.16 4.91 8.11
N HIS A 168 -18.32 3.93 8.40
CA HIS A 168 -18.71 2.70 9.10
C HIS A 168 -17.88 2.55 10.37
N ASP A 169 -18.55 2.65 11.52
CA ASP A 169 -17.92 2.56 12.84
C ASP A 169 -17.40 1.15 13.18
N GLU A 170 -17.79 0.14 12.38
CA GLU A 170 -17.14 -1.17 12.39
C GLU A 170 -15.78 -1.05 11.68
N GLY A 171 -14.72 -0.80 12.44
CA GLY A 171 -13.33 -0.79 11.93
C GLY A 171 -13.01 -2.05 11.10
N LEU A 172 -12.21 -1.89 10.04
CA LEU A 172 -11.90 -2.96 9.09
C LEU A 172 -11.26 -4.16 9.80
N SER A 173 -10.39 -3.88 10.77
CA SER A 173 -9.74 -4.87 11.64
C SER A 173 -10.73 -5.73 12.44
N ARG A 174 -11.90 -5.19 12.81
CA ARG A 174 -12.94 -5.95 13.53
C ARG A 174 -13.58 -7.01 12.66
N ALA A 175 -13.86 -6.71 11.40
CA ALA A 175 -14.39 -7.69 10.46
C ALA A 175 -13.39 -8.84 10.23
N CYS A 176 -12.11 -8.52 10.09
CA CYS A 176 -11.03 -9.51 10.03
C CYS A 176 -11.05 -10.44 11.25
N ARG A 177 -11.06 -9.87 12.47
CA ARG A 177 -10.97 -10.64 13.72
C ARG A 177 -12.23 -11.45 14.06
N THR A 178 -13.41 -10.92 13.76
CA THR A 178 -14.67 -11.50 14.25
C THR A 178 -15.45 -12.29 13.21
N LYS A 179 -15.24 -11.98 11.93
CA LYS A 179 -15.97 -12.62 10.81
C LYS A 179 -15.03 -13.45 9.92
N GLY A 180 -13.71 -13.35 10.09
CA GLY A 180 -12.73 -14.01 9.21
C GLY A 180 -12.83 -13.48 7.78
N GLN A 181 -13.03 -12.16 7.64
CA GLN A 181 -13.24 -11.51 6.36
C GLN A 181 -12.40 -10.24 6.25
N ILE A 182 -11.85 -10.00 5.06
CA ILE A 182 -11.15 -8.76 4.72
C ILE A 182 -11.96 -7.96 3.71
N MET A 183 -12.01 -6.64 3.89
CA MET A 183 -12.58 -5.77 2.87
C MET A 183 -11.67 -5.77 1.66
N ALA A 184 -12.23 -5.99 0.48
CA ALA A 184 -11.49 -6.03 -0.77
C ALA A 184 -12.06 -5.06 -1.80
N ARG A 185 -11.17 -4.42 -2.55
CA ARG A 185 -11.47 -3.80 -3.84
C ARG A 185 -11.06 -4.78 -4.93
N VAL A 186 -12.01 -5.19 -5.76
CA VAL A 186 -11.80 -6.21 -6.80
C VAL A 186 -12.12 -5.63 -8.16
N LEU A 187 -11.15 -5.64 -9.07
CA LEU A 187 -11.37 -5.27 -10.48
C LEU A 187 -11.96 -6.48 -11.21
N ARG A 188 -13.23 -6.40 -11.61
CA ARG A 188 -13.94 -7.54 -12.22
C ARG A 188 -13.56 -7.76 -13.68
N ASN A 189 -13.27 -6.68 -14.41
CA ASN A 189 -12.90 -6.73 -15.80
C ASN A 189 -11.58 -5.97 -16.01
N PRO A 190 -10.45 -6.65 -16.33
CA PRO A 190 -9.16 -6.00 -16.54
C PRO A 190 -9.17 -4.98 -17.69
N ASN A 191 -10.13 -5.06 -18.61
CA ASN A 191 -10.27 -4.15 -19.75
C ASN A 191 -11.16 -2.94 -19.45
N ASP A 192 -11.75 -2.86 -18.25
CA ASP A 192 -12.62 -1.77 -17.84
C ASP A 192 -12.23 -1.32 -16.43
N GLU A 193 -11.44 -0.23 -16.35
CA GLU A 193 -10.98 0.34 -15.08
C GLU A 193 -12.12 0.88 -14.20
N THR A 194 -13.36 0.92 -14.68
CA THR A 194 -14.52 1.31 -13.86
C THR A 194 -15.18 0.13 -13.14
N SER A 195 -14.78 -1.11 -13.48
CA SER A 195 -15.36 -2.35 -12.96
C SER A 195 -14.89 -2.75 -11.55
N TRP A 196 -14.44 -1.77 -10.75
CA TRP A 196 -14.01 -2.02 -9.37
C TRP A 196 -15.20 -2.13 -8.41
N GLU A 197 -15.25 -3.24 -7.68
CA GLU A 197 -16.26 -3.49 -6.67
C GLU A 197 -15.69 -3.52 -5.25
N THR A 198 -16.49 -3.09 -4.28
CA THR A 198 -16.23 -3.36 -2.86
C THR A 198 -16.88 -4.68 -2.49
N THR A 199 -16.12 -5.62 -1.95
CA THR A 199 -16.63 -6.88 -1.41
C THR A 199 -15.90 -7.26 -0.12
N TRP A 200 -16.36 -8.33 0.53
CA TRP A 200 -15.71 -8.94 1.69
C TRP A 200 -15.29 -10.35 1.32
N LEU A 201 -13.99 -10.62 1.34
CA LEU A 201 -13.44 -11.94 1.00
C LEU A 201 -13.11 -12.72 2.27
N PRO A 202 -13.24 -14.06 2.27
CA PRO A 202 -12.71 -14.89 3.34
C PRO A 202 -11.22 -14.58 3.56
N PHE A 203 -10.83 -14.39 4.81
CA PHE A 203 -9.47 -14.06 5.19
C PHE A 203 -9.15 -14.66 6.55
N ASP A 204 -8.17 -15.56 6.55
CA ASP A 204 -7.61 -16.14 7.75
C ASP A 204 -6.14 -15.71 7.91
N PRO A 205 -5.83 -14.84 8.89
CA PRO A 205 -4.46 -14.45 9.21
C PRO A 205 -3.50 -15.64 9.41
N GLU A 206 -3.97 -16.74 10.02
CA GLU A 206 -3.14 -17.92 10.32
C GLU A 206 -2.61 -18.59 9.05
N THR A 207 -3.38 -18.50 7.96
CA THR A 207 -3.00 -19.04 6.65
C THR A 207 -1.80 -18.31 6.05
N TYR A 208 -1.52 -17.06 6.44
CA TYR A 208 -0.33 -16.31 6.00
C TYR A 208 0.84 -16.39 6.98
N ILE A 209 0.59 -16.88 8.19
CA ILE A 209 1.62 -17.18 9.19
C ILE A 209 2.25 -18.55 8.91
N ARG A 210 1.46 -19.51 8.42
CA ARG A 210 1.89 -20.89 8.09
C ARG A 210 1.99 -21.02 6.57
N LEU A 211 3.14 -21.46 6.05
CA LEU A 211 3.37 -21.60 4.59
C LEU A 211 2.20 -22.31 3.88
N GLY A 212 1.77 -21.76 2.73
CA GLY A 212 0.83 -22.42 1.82
C GLY A 212 -0.54 -21.74 1.66
N ALA A 213 -0.61 -20.42 1.78
CA ALA A 213 -1.85 -19.69 1.52
C ALA A 213 -2.30 -19.84 0.06
N ALA A 214 -3.55 -20.23 -0.17
CA ALA A 214 -4.15 -20.10 -1.49
C ALA A 214 -4.29 -18.60 -1.84
N PRO A 215 -3.92 -18.15 -3.05
CA PRO A 215 -4.08 -16.76 -3.42
C PRO A 215 -5.55 -16.31 -3.38
N LEU A 216 -5.84 -15.12 -2.83
CA LEU A 216 -7.21 -14.61 -2.71
C LEU A 216 -7.92 -14.44 -4.07
N TRP A 217 -7.19 -14.33 -5.18
CA TRP A 217 -7.79 -14.29 -6.51
C TRP A 217 -8.55 -15.58 -6.85
N GLN A 218 -8.17 -16.74 -6.32
CA GLN A 218 -8.89 -18.00 -6.52
C GLN A 218 -10.27 -18.00 -5.84
N ALA A 219 -10.42 -17.26 -4.74
CA ALA A 219 -11.70 -17.14 -4.03
C ALA A 219 -12.71 -16.23 -4.76
N THR A 220 -12.26 -15.48 -5.78
CA THR A 220 -13.14 -14.60 -6.57
C THR A 220 -13.94 -15.33 -7.64
N GLU A 221 -13.58 -16.58 -7.98
CA GLU A 221 -14.25 -17.40 -9.01
C GLU A 221 -15.54 -18.08 -8.52
N THR A 222 -15.83 -18.06 -7.21
CA THR A 222 -17.00 -18.76 -6.63
C THR A 222 -18.25 -17.88 -6.50
N VAL A 223 -18.21 -16.65 -7.03
CA VAL A 223 -19.38 -15.75 -7.07
C VAL A 223 -19.69 -15.40 -8.53
N LEU A 224 -20.17 -16.41 -9.26
CA LEU A 224 -20.88 -16.28 -10.54
C LEU A 224 -22.17 -17.10 -10.47
#